data_AF-A0A4Q3S105-F1
#
_entry.id   AF-A0A4Q3S105-F1
#
_cell.length_a   1.000
_cell.length_b   1.000
_cell.length_c   1.000
_cell.angle_alpha   90.00
_cell.angle_beta   90.00
_cell.angle_gamma   90.00
#
_symmetry.space_group_name_H-M   'P 1'
#
loop_
_entity.id
_entity.type
_entity.pdbx_description
1 polymer ?
#
loop_
_entity_poly.entity_id
_entity_poly.type
_entity_poly.pdbx_seq_one_letter_code
_entity_poly.pdbx_strand_id
1 'polypeptide(L)' 'DGADMMLEAEVVDGRAAAPLIEAWLSDPKVAYLHAHYARRGCFAARIDRR' A
#
# COMPACT_ATOMS: atom_id res chain seq x y z
N ASP A 1 -5.36 -13.66 17.29
CA ASP A 1 -5.92 -12.98 16.11
C ASP A 1 -4.82 -12.18 15.43
N GLY A 2 -4.48 -12.52 14.18
CA GLY A 2 -3.33 -11.98 13.46
C GLY A 2 -3.57 -11.93 11.95
N ALA A 3 -4.81 -11.63 11.55
CA ALA A 3 -5.28 -11.79 10.18
C ALA A 3 -4.77 -10.72 9.20
N ASP A 4 -4.23 -9.60 9.66
CA ASP A 4 -3.77 -8.50 8.78
C ASP A 4 -2.47 -7.87 9.30
N MET A 5 -1.44 -8.70 9.49
CA MET A 5 -0.11 -8.20 9.89
C MET A 5 0.50 -7.38 8.75
N MET A 6 0.96 -6.17 9.06
CA MET A 6 1.67 -5.30 8.11
C MET A 6 2.96 -5.98 7.66
N LEU A 7 3.07 -6.27 6.37
CA LEU A 7 4.25 -6.92 5.79
C LEU A 7 5.34 -5.90 5.42
N GLU A 8 4.94 -4.80 4.79
CA GLU A 8 5.84 -3.76 4.29
C GLU A 8 5.21 -2.37 4.48
N ALA A 9 6.05 -1.34 4.61
CA ALA A 9 5.63 0.06 4.66
C ALA A 9 6.76 0.99 4.18
N GLU A 10 6.44 1.94 3.30
CA GLU A 10 7.41 2.88 2.71
C GLU A 10 6.71 4.17 2.29
N VAL A 11 7.44 5.29 2.36
CA VAL A 11 7.00 6.61 1.89
C VAL A 11 7.77 6.98 0.63
N VAL A 12 7.05 7.20 -0.47
CA VAL A 12 7.64 7.56 -1.76
C VAL A 12 7.06 8.86 -2.32
N ASP A 13 7.77 9.47 -3.29
CA ASP A 13 7.18 10.52 -4.14
C ASP A 13 5.96 9.93 -4.87
N GLY A 14 4.89 10.71 -5.01
CA GLY A 14 3.65 10.25 -5.63
C GLY A 14 3.84 9.69 -7.05
N ARG A 15 4.86 10.17 -7.79
CA ARG A 15 5.19 9.65 -9.13
C ARG A 15 5.84 8.27 -9.10
N ALA A 16 6.45 7.89 -7.98
CA ALA A 16 7.09 6.60 -7.77
C ALA A 16 6.15 5.56 -7.12
N ALA A 17 4.91 5.95 -6.78
CA ALA A 17 3.97 5.06 -6.09
C ALA A 17 3.51 3.88 -6.95
N ALA A 18 3.23 4.11 -8.24
CA ALA A 18 2.70 3.07 -9.14
C ALA A 18 3.58 1.80 -9.22
N PRO A 19 4.90 1.88 -9.54
CA PRO A 19 5.73 0.68 -9.61
C PRO A 19 5.87 -0.03 -8.26
N LEU A 20 5.82 0.69 -7.13
CA LEU A 20 5.87 0.08 -5.80
C LEU A 20 4.58 -0.68 -5.47
N ILE A 21 3.42 -0.09 -5.79
CA ILE A 21 2.10 -0.71 -5.61
C ILE A 21 2.03 -2.02 -6.41
N GLU A 22 2.47 -2.00 -7.67
CA GLU A 22 2.51 -3.19 -8.52
C GLU A 22 3.44 -4.27 -7.95
N ALA A 23 4.65 -3.88 -7.51
CA ALA A 23 5.59 -4.82 -6.93
C ALA A 23 5.03 -5.50 -5.67
N TRP A 24 4.41 -4.74 -4.77
CA TRP A 24 3.84 -5.30 -3.53
C TRP A 24 2.60 -6.14 -3.78
N LEU A 25 1.69 -5.71 -4.65
CA LEU A 25 0.50 -6.49 -5.00
C LEU A 25 0.82 -7.75 -5.82
N SER A 26 2.02 -7.84 -6.40
CA SER A 26 2.50 -9.07 -7.03
C SER A 26 2.85 -10.17 -6.04
N ASP A 27 3.12 -9.85 -4.76
CA ASP A 27 3.28 -10.86 -3.71
C ASP A 27 1.90 -11.39 -3.29
N PRO A 28 1.61 -12.69 -3.47
CA PRO A 28 0.32 -13.28 -3.11
C PRO A 28 -0.03 -13.12 -1.62
N LYS A 29 0.97 -12.92 -0.74
CA LYS A 29 0.78 -12.68 0.70
C LYS A 29 0.18 -11.31 1.01
N VAL A 30 0.31 -10.32 0.11
CA VAL A 30 -0.14 -8.94 0.34
C VAL A 30 -1.60 -8.76 -0.09
N ALA A 31 -2.55 -9.05 0.81
CA ALA A 31 -3.98 -9.03 0.47
C ALA A 31 -4.47 -7.69 -0.12
N TYR A 32 -4.04 -6.56 0.44
CA TYR A 32 -4.39 -5.21 0.01
C TYR A 32 -3.35 -4.19 0.50
N LEU A 33 -3.40 -2.96 -0.02
CA LEU A 33 -2.55 -1.86 0.41
C LEU A 33 -3.37 -0.71 1.00
N HIS A 34 -2.87 -0.14 2.09
CA HIS A 34 -3.36 1.11 2.65
C HIS A 34 -2.46 2.26 2.19
N ALA A 35 -2.98 3.12 1.31
CA ALA A 35 -2.25 4.29 0.82
C ALA A 35 -2.62 5.53 1.64
N HIS A 36 -1.61 6.21 2.15
CA HIS A 36 -1.75 7.45 2.92
C HIS A 36 -0.90 8.56 2.32
N TYR A 37 -1.39 9.80 2.36
CA TYR A 37 -0.54 10.95 2.05
C TYR A 37 0.37 11.25 3.24
N ALA A 38 1.66 11.47 2.98
CA ALA A 38 2.63 11.85 4.00
C ALA A 38 2.41 13.29 4.55
N ARG A 39 1.47 14.07 3.97
CA ARG A 39 1.04 15.40 4.44
C ARG A 39 -0.35 15.33 5.09
N ARG A 40 -0.72 16.38 5.82
CA ARG A 40 -2.01 16.48 6.56
C ARG A 40 -3.20 16.13 5.65
N GLY A 41 -4.05 15.21 6.12
CA GLY A 41 -5.16 14.63 5.35
C GLY A 41 -5.00 13.11 5.26
N CYS A 42 -5.19 12.42 6.38
CA CYS A 42 -4.95 10.99 6.51
C CYS A 42 -6.06 10.16 5.83
N PHE A 43 -5.82 9.78 4.59
CA PHE A 43 -6.25 8.57 3.86
C PHE A 43 -6.34 8.94 2.38
N ALA A 44 -5.56 8.29 1.52
CA ALA A 44 -5.63 8.53 0.09
C ALA A 44 -6.67 7.60 -0.54
N ALA A 45 -6.47 6.29 -0.38
CA ALA A 45 -7.36 5.25 -0.89
C ALA A 45 -6.99 3.87 -0.31
N ARG A 46 -7.92 2.91 -0.45
CA ARG A 46 -7.65 1.47 -0.35
C ARG A 46 -7.51 0.93 -1.78
N ILE A 47 -6.51 0.08 -2.00
CA ILE A 47 -6.23 -0.51 -3.31
C ILE A 47 -6.33 -2.03 -3.18
N ASP A 48 -7.18 -2.63 -4.02
CA ASP A 48 -7.47 -4.06 -4.06
C ASP A 48 -7.15 -4.64 -5.45
N ARG A 49 -6.74 -5.91 -5.48
CA ARG A 49 -6.55 -6.69 -6.72
C ARG A 49 -7.92 -7.18 -7.24
N ARG A 50 -8.15 -7.16 -8.56
CA ARG A 50 -9.27 -7.85 -9.23
C ARG A 50 -8.77 -9.04 -10.02
#